data_AF-A0A3M0Y6G9-F1
#
_entry.id   AF-A0A3M0Y6G9-F1
#
_cell.length_a   1.000
_cell.length_b   1.000
_cell.length_c   1.000
_cell.angle_alpha   90.00
_cell.angle_beta   90.00
_cell.angle_gamma   90.00
#
_symmetry.space_group_name_H-M   'P 1'
#
loop_
_entity.id
_entity.type
_entity.pdbx_description
1 polymer ?
#
loop_
_entity_poly.entity_id
_entity_poly.type
_entity_poly.pdbx_seq_one_letter_code
_entity_poly.pdbx_strand_id
1 'polypeptide(L)'
;MAAKKKSKGAGRKTARERVEHGARKPSGTRVWIWVAIAIVVLAVLVYLLLPKNKGYSQSDLDEFAKCLTEKGAVMYGAFWCPHCARTKKRFGSSFKYIKYVECDPRGENEKSELCLSKGIDKYDTWEFADGSRLVSEPTFEQLSEKTGCPLPRRK
;
A
#
# COMPACT_ATOMS: atom_id res chain seq x y z
N MET A 1 58.12 -21.43 90.06
CA MET A 1 56.76 -21.31 89.47
C MET A 1 56.85 -20.50 88.19
N ALA A 2 56.23 -21.00 87.12
CA ALA A 2 56.43 -20.58 85.74
C ALA A 2 55.63 -19.34 85.34
N ALA A 3 56.13 -18.54 84.39
CA ALA A 3 55.33 -18.04 83.25
C ALA A 3 56.20 -17.39 82.15
N LYS A 4 56.15 -18.00 80.96
CA LYS A 4 56.57 -17.48 79.65
C LYS A 4 55.70 -16.27 79.21
N LYS A 5 56.26 -15.35 78.41
CA LYS A 5 55.62 -14.68 77.23
C LYS A 5 56.67 -13.83 76.49
N LYS A 6 57.23 -14.31 75.37
CA LYS A 6 56.82 -14.19 73.95
C LYS A 6 56.98 -12.78 73.32
N SER A 7 58.06 -12.67 72.55
CA SER A 7 58.31 -12.05 71.23
C SER A 7 57.47 -10.86 70.72
N LYS A 8 58.25 -9.88 70.26
CA LYS A 8 57.98 -8.71 69.40
C LYS A 8 57.07 -8.99 68.20
N GLY A 9 56.24 -8.00 67.87
CA GLY A 9 55.54 -7.87 66.59
C GLY A 9 55.59 -6.42 66.12
N ALA A 10 56.28 -6.18 65.00
CA ALA A 10 56.30 -4.91 64.29
C ALA A 10 55.21 -4.93 63.21
N GLY A 11 54.19 -4.08 63.35
CA GLY A 11 53.10 -3.92 62.38
C GLY A 11 53.34 -2.69 61.51
N ARG A 12 53.51 -2.90 60.20
CA ARG A 12 53.80 -1.90 59.17
C ARG A 12 52.49 -1.42 58.53
N LYS A 13 52.36 -0.08 58.42
CA LYS A 13 51.51 0.79 57.58
C LYS A 13 50.56 0.16 56.54
N THR A 14 49.33 0.69 56.44
CA THR A 14 48.61 1.03 55.18
C THR A 14 47.52 2.08 55.52
N ALA A 15 47.56 3.31 54.99
CA ALA A 15 47.19 3.77 53.65
C ALA A 15 45.65 3.77 53.40
N ARG A 16 45.07 4.92 53.78
CA ARG A 16 43.79 5.55 53.38
C ARG A 16 43.24 5.09 52.01
N GLU A 17 42.09 4.40 52.02
CA GLU A 17 41.24 4.22 50.83
C GLU A 17 40.03 5.18 50.91
N ARG A 18 39.85 5.97 49.85
CA ARG A 18 38.73 6.89 49.63
C ARG A 18 37.65 6.09 48.90
N VAL A 19 36.53 5.83 49.56
CA VAL A 19 35.37 5.15 48.95
C VAL A 19 34.71 6.12 47.96
N GLU A 20 34.84 5.87 46.66
CA GLU A 20 33.99 6.48 45.65
C GLU A 20 32.63 5.76 45.65
N HIS A 21 31.59 6.45 46.13
CA HIS A 21 30.22 5.96 46.04
C HIS A 21 29.74 6.08 44.59
N GLY A 22 29.82 4.97 43.84
CA GLY A 22 29.17 4.82 42.55
C GLY A 22 27.67 5.06 42.66
N ALA A 23 27.17 6.09 41.97
CA ALA A 23 25.75 6.36 41.83
C ALA A 23 25.07 5.17 41.12
N ARG A 24 24.22 4.42 41.84
CA ARG A 24 23.34 3.42 41.23
C ARG A 24 22.38 4.14 40.28
N LYS A 25 22.45 3.85 38.98
CA LYS A 25 21.37 4.19 38.05
C LYS A 25 20.09 3.44 38.50
N PRO A 26 18.95 4.13 38.68
CA PRO A 26 17.70 3.44 39.01
C PRO A 26 17.30 2.50 37.86
N SER A 27 16.72 1.35 38.21
CA SER A 27 16.27 0.26 37.33
C SER A 27 15.08 0.65 36.43
N GLY A 28 15.23 1.70 35.63
CA GLY A 28 14.22 2.19 34.70
C GLY A 28 14.00 1.28 33.48
N THR A 29 14.90 0.33 33.21
CA THR A 29 14.84 -0.53 32.02
C THR A 29 13.53 -1.33 31.94
N ARG A 30 13.01 -1.81 33.08
CA ARG A 30 11.74 -2.56 33.12
C ARG A 30 10.53 -1.67 32.83
N VAL A 31 10.56 -0.42 33.29
CA VAL A 31 9.47 0.55 33.06
C VAL A 31 9.41 0.91 31.58
N TRP A 32 10.56 1.18 30.95
CA TRP A 32 10.61 1.47 29.51
C TRP A 32 10.19 0.28 28.65
N ILE A 33 10.47 -0.97 29.07
CA ILE A 33 9.97 -2.17 28.40
C ILE A 33 8.44 -2.21 28.43
N TRP A 34 7.81 -1.96 29.59
CA TRP A 34 6.35 -1.96 29.70
C TRP A 34 5.69 -0.80 28.93
N VAL A 35 6.33 0.38 28.90
CA VAL A 35 5.88 1.52 28.08
C VAL A 35 5.94 1.16 26.59
N ALA A 36 7.03 0.54 26.13
CA ALA A 36 7.16 0.10 24.74
C ALA A 36 6.10 -0.96 24.38
N ILE A 37 5.86 -1.94 25.28
CA ILE A 37 4.80 -2.94 25.10
C ILE A 37 3.43 -2.27 25.01
N ALA A 38 3.12 -1.33 25.90
CA ALA A 38 1.85 -0.60 25.89
C ALA A 38 1.66 0.17 24.58
N ILE A 39 2.71 0.82 24.07
CA ILE A 39 2.67 1.53 22.77
C ILE A 39 2.43 0.56 21.61
N VAL A 40 3.11 -0.59 21.59
CA VAL A 40 2.92 -1.60 20.54
C VAL A 40 1.51 -2.20 20.60
N VAL A 41 1.02 -2.54 21.79
CA VAL A 41 -0.34 -3.04 21.99
C VAL A 41 -1.35 -2.00 21.54
N LEU A 42 -1.17 -0.72 21.92
CA LEU A 42 -2.04 0.37 21.50
C LEU A 42 -2.01 0.54 19.97
N ALA A 43 -0.84 0.50 19.34
CA ALA A 43 -0.70 0.60 17.88
C ALA A 43 -1.38 -0.56 17.14
N VAL A 44 -1.25 -1.79 17.66
CA VAL A 44 -1.95 -2.97 17.11
C VAL A 44 -3.46 -2.84 17.32
N LEU A 45 -3.92 -2.41 18.50
CA LEU A 45 -5.34 -2.18 18.76
C LEU A 45 -5.91 -1.12 17.82
N VAL A 46 -5.22 0.01 17.67
CA VAL A 46 -5.60 1.07 16.73
C VAL A 46 -5.65 0.51 15.31
N TYR A 47 -4.63 -0.22 14.86
CA TYR A 47 -4.60 -0.84 13.53
C TYR A 47 -5.78 -1.81 13.30
N LEU A 48 -6.17 -2.59 14.32
CA LEU A 48 -7.32 -3.49 14.26
C LEU A 48 -8.67 -2.75 14.23
N LEU A 49 -8.74 -1.56 14.84
CA LEU A 49 -9.93 -0.71 14.87
C LEU A 49 -10.06 0.21 13.65
N LEU A 50 -9.02 0.35 12.82
CA LEU A 50 -9.10 1.13 11.58
C LEU A 50 -10.07 0.47 10.59
N PRO A 51 -10.95 1.26 9.93
CA PRO A 51 -11.82 0.72 8.90
C PRO A 51 -10.98 0.18 7.74
N LYS A 52 -11.13 -1.11 7.43
CA LYS A 52 -10.56 -1.67 6.20
C LYS A 52 -11.34 -1.09 5.02
N ASN A 53 -10.66 -0.39 4.12
CA ASN A 53 -11.26 0.06 2.86
C ASN A 53 -11.76 -1.17 2.10
N LYS A 54 -13.08 -1.29 2.02
CA LYS A 54 -13.69 -2.40 1.32
C LYS A 54 -13.72 -2.09 -0.18
N GLY A 55 -12.92 -2.84 -0.92
CA GLY A 55 -12.85 -2.74 -2.38
C GLY A 55 -14.09 -3.33 -3.06
N TYR A 56 -14.11 -3.25 -4.39
CA TYR A 56 -15.12 -3.94 -5.20
C TYR A 56 -14.89 -5.45 -5.18
N SER A 57 -15.96 -6.23 -5.27
CA SER A 57 -15.80 -7.66 -5.53
C SER A 57 -15.36 -7.91 -6.96
N GLN A 58 -14.65 -9.01 -7.19
CA GLN A 58 -14.25 -9.41 -8.53
C GLN A 58 -15.47 -9.69 -9.42
N SER A 59 -16.55 -10.27 -8.86
CA SER A 59 -17.79 -10.53 -9.61
C SER A 59 -18.51 -9.23 -9.99
N ASP A 60 -18.57 -8.25 -9.10
CA ASP A 60 -19.20 -6.96 -9.41
C ASP A 60 -18.43 -6.20 -10.51
N LEU A 61 -17.09 -6.28 -10.49
CA LEU A 61 -16.26 -5.69 -11.56
C LEU A 61 -16.39 -6.43 -12.89
N ASP A 62 -16.55 -7.77 -12.86
CA ASP A 62 -16.77 -8.57 -14.07
C ASP A 62 -18.10 -8.19 -14.73
N GLU A 63 -19.18 -8.07 -13.95
CA GLU A 63 -20.50 -7.64 -14.44
C GLU A 63 -20.45 -6.22 -15.02
N PHE A 64 -19.78 -5.30 -14.32
CA PHE A 64 -19.62 -3.93 -14.79
C PHE A 64 -18.82 -3.88 -16.10
N ALA A 65 -17.67 -4.54 -16.16
CA ALA A 65 -16.82 -4.54 -17.35
C ALA A 65 -17.50 -5.14 -18.59
N LYS A 66 -18.27 -6.23 -18.42
CA LYS A 66 -19.07 -6.82 -19.50
C LYS A 66 -20.14 -5.84 -19.98
N CYS A 67 -20.87 -5.23 -19.05
CA CYS A 67 -21.89 -4.25 -19.39
C CYS A 67 -21.32 -3.08 -20.20
N LEU A 68 -20.15 -2.54 -19.82
CA LEU A 68 -19.49 -1.45 -20.56
C LEU A 68 -19.26 -1.83 -22.03
N THR A 69 -18.69 -3.02 -22.26
CA THR A 69 -18.45 -3.54 -23.61
C THR A 69 -19.75 -3.77 -24.38
N GLU A 70 -20.77 -4.34 -23.74
CA GLU A 70 -22.11 -4.57 -24.33
C GLU A 70 -22.80 -3.26 -24.71
N LYS A 71 -22.60 -2.20 -23.93
CA LYS A 71 -23.08 -0.84 -24.22
C LYS A 71 -22.21 -0.07 -25.20
N GLY A 72 -21.20 -0.73 -25.80
CA GLY A 72 -20.40 -0.16 -26.86
C GLY A 72 -19.27 0.77 -26.39
N ALA A 73 -18.91 0.76 -25.10
CA ALA A 73 -17.74 1.48 -24.63
C ALA A 73 -16.46 0.79 -25.13
N VAL A 74 -15.55 1.58 -25.70
CA VAL A 74 -14.26 1.11 -26.22
C VAL A 74 -13.14 1.94 -25.62
N MET A 75 -12.16 1.28 -25.03
CA MET A 75 -10.94 1.92 -24.53
C MET A 75 -9.84 1.84 -25.59
N TYR A 76 -9.30 2.99 -25.98
CA TYR A 76 -8.14 3.14 -26.85
C TYR A 76 -6.93 3.52 -26.01
N GLY A 77 -5.84 2.76 -26.12
CA GLY A 77 -4.65 2.99 -25.33
C GLY A 77 -3.39 2.38 -25.92
N ALA A 78 -2.31 2.43 -25.14
CA ALA A 78 -1.07 1.76 -25.46
C ALA A 78 -0.56 0.92 -24.29
N PHE A 79 0.09 -0.21 -24.57
CA PHE A 79 0.55 -1.16 -23.55
C PHE A 79 1.51 -0.54 -22.52
N TRP A 80 2.33 0.42 -22.95
CA TRP A 80 3.31 1.14 -22.13
C TRP A 80 2.74 2.39 -21.44
N CYS A 81 1.50 2.78 -21.76
CA CYS A 81 0.95 4.03 -21.27
C CYS A 81 0.62 3.95 -19.75
N PRO A 82 1.15 4.87 -18.91
CA PRO A 82 0.94 4.82 -17.47
C PRO A 82 -0.51 5.08 -17.06
N HIS A 83 -1.24 5.90 -17.81
CA HIS A 83 -2.68 6.13 -17.59
C HIS A 83 -3.48 4.85 -17.87
N CYS A 84 -3.24 4.22 -19.02
CA CYS A 84 -3.87 2.95 -19.36
C CYS A 84 -3.57 1.86 -18.32
N ALA A 85 -2.32 1.79 -17.82
CA ALA A 85 -1.95 0.84 -16.78
C ALA A 85 -2.73 1.03 -15.48
N ARG A 86 -3.00 2.28 -15.07
CA ARG A 86 -3.81 2.58 -13.89
C ARG A 86 -5.28 2.19 -14.07
N THR A 87 -5.87 2.45 -15.23
CA THR A 87 -7.23 2.00 -15.54
C THR A 87 -7.33 0.48 -15.57
N LYS A 88 -6.40 -0.21 -16.26
CA LYS A 88 -6.29 -1.67 -16.25
C LYS A 88 -6.21 -2.23 -14.82
N LYS A 89 -5.37 -1.62 -13.97
CA LYS A 89 -5.23 -2.00 -12.56
C LYS A 89 -6.53 -1.82 -11.76
N ARG A 90 -7.31 -0.79 -12.03
CA ARG A 90 -8.57 -0.51 -11.34
C ARG A 90 -9.63 -1.59 -11.60
N PHE A 91 -9.65 -2.14 -12.81
CA PHE A 91 -10.49 -3.28 -13.17
C PHE A 91 -9.89 -4.63 -12.76
N GLY A 92 -8.59 -4.71 -12.50
CA GLY A 92 -7.92 -5.95 -12.16
C GLY A 92 -8.10 -7.00 -13.27
N SER A 93 -8.41 -8.24 -12.89
CA SER A 93 -8.64 -9.31 -13.88
C SER A 93 -9.96 -9.17 -14.65
N SER A 94 -10.87 -8.27 -14.26
CA SER A 94 -12.10 -7.97 -15.01
C SER A 94 -11.80 -7.22 -16.30
N PHE A 95 -10.61 -6.62 -16.43
CA PHE A 95 -10.23 -5.86 -17.63
C PHE A 95 -10.30 -6.73 -18.91
N LYS A 96 -10.16 -8.05 -18.79
CA LYS A 96 -10.33 -8.99 -19.92
C LYS A 96 -11.71 -8.90 -20.61
N TYR A 97 -12.72 -8.34 -19.94
CA TYR A 97 -14.05 -8.13 -20.49
C TYR A 97 -14.22 -6.77 -21.18
N ILE A 98 -13.27 -5.84 -20.98
CA ILE A 98 -13.29 -4.52 -21.61
C ILE A 98 -12.86 -4.65 -23.08
N LYS A 99 -13.62 -4.04 -23.98
CA LYS A 99 -13.21 -3.86 -25.37
C LYS A 99 -12.08 -2.83 -25.45
N TYR A 100 -10.86 -3.35 -25.49
CA TYR A 100 -9.63 -2.57 -25.60
C TYR A 100 -9.07 -2.61 -27.01
N VAL A 101 -8.59 -1.46 -27.49
CA VAL A 101 -7.89 -1.30 -28.77
C VAL A 101 -6.48 -0.81 -28.47
N GLU A 102 -5.50 -1.64 -28.82
CA GLU A 102 -4.09 -1.31 -28.73
C GLU A 102 -3.69 -0.42 -29.92
N CYS A 103 -3.29 0.81 -29.66
CA CYS A 103 -2.99 1.81 -30.68
C CYS A 103 -1.50 1.91 -31.05
N ASP A 104 -0.59 1.35 -30.25
CA ASP A 104 0.83 1.38 -30.55
C ASP A 104 1.24 0.19 -31.44
N PRO A 105 1.98 0.41 -32.55
CA PRO A 105 2.35 -0.64 -33.48
C PRO A 105 3.30 -1.71 -32.91
N ARG A 106 3.88 -1.48 -31.71
CA ARG A 106 4.74 -2.46 -31.01
C ARG A 106 3.95 -3.34 -30.05
N GLY A 107 2.67 -3.05 -29.83
CA GLY A 107 1.80 -3.83 -28.96
C GLY A 107 1.32 -5.12 -29.64
N GLU A 108 0.74 -6.03 -28.86
CA GLU A 108 0.13 -7.25 -29.41
C GLU A 108 -1.27 -6.97 -29.95
N ASN A 109 -1.60 -7.55 -31.12
CA ASN A 109 -2.90 -7.39 -31.78
C ASN A 109 -3.28 -5.92 -32.00
N GLU A 110 -2.27 -5.10 -32.28
CA GLU A 110 -2.37 -3.67 -32.52
C GLU A 110 -3.36 -3.33 -33.64
N LYS A 111 -3.93 -2.12 -33.52
CA LYS A 111 -4.86 -1.50 -34.46
C LYS A 111 -4.50 -0.02 -34.63
N SER A 112 -3.22 0.27 -34.78
CA SER A 112 -2.69 1.63 -34.93
C SER A 112 -3.38 2.42 -36.05
N GLU A 113 -3.63 1.79 -37.21
CA GLU A 113 -4.38 2.41 -38.33
C GLU A 113 -5.83 2.76 -37.98
N LEU A 114 -6.50 1.91 -37.19
CA LEU A 114 -7.85 2.20 -36.68
C LEU A 114 -7.82 3.40 -35.74
N CYS A 115 -6.82 3.48 -34.86
CA CYS A 115 -6.66 4.61 -33.95
C CYS A 115 -6.38 5.92 -34.71
N LEU A 116 -5.54 5.88 -35.74
CA LEU A 116 -5.27 7.02 -36.62
C LEU A 116 -6.54 7.47 -37.36
N SER A 117 -7.29 6.55 -37.97
CA SER A 117 -8.52 6.89 -38.70
C SER A 117 -9.63 7.41 -37.79
N LYS A 118 -9.65 7.01 -36.51
CA LYS A 118 -10.53 7.57 -35.47
C LYS A 118 -10.00 8.86 -34.85
N GLY A 119 -8.80 9.32 -35.20
CA GLY A 119 -8.20 10.52 -34.61
C GLY A 119 -7.93 10.37 -33.10
N ILE A 120 -7.44 9.20 -32.68
CA ILE A 120 -6.99 8.97 -31.30
C ILE A 120 -5.55 9.46 -31.17
N ASP A 121 -5.37 10.62 -30.53
CA ASP A 121 -4.07 11.27 -30.31
C ASP A 121 -3.58 11.20 -28.85
N LYS A 122 -4.46 10.80 -27.92
CA LYS A 122 -4.20 10.71 -26.48
C LYS A 122 -4.65 9.37 -25.93
N TYR A 123 -3.89 8.87 -24.96
CA TYR A 123 -4.13 7.56 -24.37
C TYR A 123 -4.79 7.60 -23.00
N ASP A 124 -5.46 6.47 -22.81
CA ASP A 124 -6.73 6.26 -22.14
C ASP A 124 -7.87 7.11 -22.69
N THR A 125 -8.18 6.94 -23.99
CA THR A 125 -9.38 7.52 -24.59
C THR A 125 -10.49 6.48 -24.59
N TRP A 126 -11.63 6.82 -23.99
CA TRP A 126 -12.86 6.04 -24.06
C TRP A 126 -13.81 6.65 -25.09
N GLU A 127 -14.29 5.84 -26.03
CA GLU A 127 -15.38 6.20 -26.96
C GLU A 127 -16.63 5.40 -26.58
N PHE A 128 -17.78 6.05 -26.61
CA PHE A 128 -19.08 5.45 -26.27
C PHE A 128 -19.97 5.28 -27.51
N ALA A 129 -21.08 4.56 -27.35
CA ALA A 129 -22.00 4.26 -28.46
C ALA A 129 -22.61 5.52 -29.13
N ASP A 130 -22.72 6.62 -28.39
CA ASP A 130 -23.17 7.92 -28.91
C ASP A 130 -22.08 8.71 -29.65
N GLY A 131 -20.86 8.15 -29.76
CA GLY A 131 -19.69 8.78 -30.35
C GLY A 131 -18.99 9.80 -29.44
N SER A 132 -19.52 10.07 -28.24
CA SER A 132 -18.86 10.92 -27.26
C SER A 132 -17.60 10.25 -26.73
N ARG A 133 -16.64 11.07 -26.27
CA ARG A 133 -15.36 10.59 -25.74
C ARG A 133 -15.04 11.15 -24.37
N LEU A 134 -14.38 10.34 -23.55
CA LEU A 134 -13.66 10.78 -22.36
C LEU A 134 -12.17 10.53 -22.59
N VAL A 135 -11.37 11.59 -22.51
CA VAL A 135 -9.91 11.53 -22.73
C VAL A 135 -9.21 11.68 -21.39
N SER A 136 -9.08 10.58 -20.64
CA SER A 136 -8.38 10.45 -19.35
C SER A 136 -8.67 9.07 -18.73
N GLU A 137 -8.32 8.84 -17.46
CA GLU A 137 -8.70 7.62 -16.70
C GLU A 137 -10.08 7.80 -16.03
N PRO A 138 -11.22 7.57 -16.72
CA PRO A 138 -12.54 7.86 -16.16
C PRO A 138 -12.80 7.07 -14.90
N THR A 139 -13.52 7.66 -13.94
CA THR A 139 -14.00 6.92 -12.77
C THR A 139 -15.09 5.92 -13.17
N PHE A 140 -15.42 4.99 -12.28
CA PHE A 140 -16.53 4.06 -12.55
C PHE A 140 -17.87 4.79 -12.64
N GLU A 141 -18.03 5.90 -11.92
CA GLU A 141 -19.20 6.77 -11.98
C GLU A 141 -19.34 7.41 -13.36
N GLN A 142 -18.25 7.93 -13.93
CA GLN A 142 -18.28 8.52 -15.27
C GLN A 142 -18.57 7.46 -16.35
N LEU A 143 -17.97 6.28 -16.22
CA LEU A 143 -18.26 5.16 -17.12
C LEU A 143 -19.72 4.69 -17.00
N SER A 144 -20.24 4.63 -15.78
CA SER A 144 -21.64 4.29 -15.50
C SER A 144 -22.59 5.32 -16.09
N GLU A 145 -22.33 6.62 -15.89
CA GLU A 145 -23.12 7.71 -16.45
C GLU A 145 -23.17 7.66 -17.98
N LYS A 146 -22.03 7.39 -18.62
CA LYS A 146 -21.93 7.31 -20.09
C LYS A 146 -22.58 6.08 -20.71
N THR A 147 -22.78 5.00 -19.95
CA THR A 147 -23.25 3.72 -20.49
C THR A 147 -24.60 3.26 -19.92
N GLY A 148 -25.04 3.86 -18.82
CA GLY A 148 -26.16 3.39 -18.01
C GLY A 148 -25.86 2.09 -17.25
N CYS A 149 -24.60 1.62 -17.22
CA CYS A 149 -24.24 0.40 -16.51
C CYS A 149 -24.27 0.62 -14.98
N PRO A 150 -24.86 -0.30 -14.19
CA PRO A 150 -24.88 -0.17 -12.73
C PRO A 150 -23.47 -0.14 -12.15
N LEU A 151 -23.24 0.72 -11.14
CA LEU A 151 -21.96 0.77 -10.45
C LEU A 151 -21.63 -0.57 -9.77
N PRO A 152 -20.37 -1.02 -9.82
CA PRO A 152 -19.96 -2.21 -9.08
C PRO A 152 -20.15 -1.96 -7.59
N ARG A 153 -20.64 -2.97 -6.85
CA ARG A 153 -20.88 -2.81 -5.41
C ARG A 153 -19.58 -2.97 -4.63
N ARG A 154 -19.37 -2.09 -3.64
CA ARG A 154 -18.28 -2.24 -2.67
C ARG A 154 -18.69 -3.30 -1.65
N LYS A 155 -17.75 -4.17 -1.28
CA LYS A 155 -17.98 -5.15 -0.20
C LYS A 155 -18.13 -4.47 1.15
#